data_AF-A0AAZ3RJA8-F1
#
_entry.id   AF-A0AAZ3RJA8-F1
#
_cell.length_a   1.000
_cell.length_b   1.000
_cell.length_c   1.000
_cell.angle_alpha   90.00
_cell.angle_beta   90.00
_cell.angle_gamma   90.00
#
_symmetry.space_group_name_H-M   'P 1'
#
loop_
_entity.id
_entity.type
_entity.pdbx_description
1 polymer ?
#
loop_
_entity_poly.entity_id
_entity_poly.type
_entity_poly.pdbx_seq_one_letter_code
_entity_poly.pdbx_strand_id
1 'polypeptide(L)'
;MKPLLGEKFIHNGEAVKLPLDFVRQLSLKVQQERPESRCDKVMDTLSGCALCLPNLTQLSSCCCCREHRPPLCIEIKPKCGFLPSSRHVTKEIKNQVCRFCMHQHFKLAHGKWKRLSRYCLITQPAISILSVSIQGGECIYSCKDDADVLQDLDELAQHLRPYFLPSGSLMNGHQSSKVVLNELIQVIVSALLSSWDPRKTHLSEGRVRCEASLLHRDLLRNTNHCLPKDCVLDKILGTQMLDNLDIEGLNPLFKRVEQHLQDFPKERSSLQIDGPYSHSFLEKIQKCPTEDDGSIEYAVGKVHQYRVAMTAKDCSIMITIATCGEEDGLDQSLEIQPSKPRFTYSVSILDLDPKPYDSIPHQSRLDSKIVNHYLRSTLPNNQELANQSVFLGWDREGEDCTLVFHPV
;
A
#
# COMPACT_ATOMS: atom_id res chain seq x y z
N MET A 1 -11.29 0.66 -12.09
CA MET A 1 -11.15 0.94 -10.64
C MET A 1 -11.89 2.19 -10.15
N LYS A 2 -12.01 3.27 -10.94
CA LYS A 2 -12.76 4.50 -10.56
C LYS A 2 -14.11 4.27 -9.85
N PRO A 3 -15.00 3.39 -10.33
CA PRO A 3 -16.30 3.17 -9.66
C PRO A 3 -16.21 2.53 -8.27
N LEU A 4 -15.11 1.81 -7.97
CA LEU A 4 -14.88 1.13 -6.69
C LEU A 4 -14.09 2.01 -5.73
N LEU A 5 -13.02 2.65 -6.23
CA LEU A 5 -12.08 3.41 -5.41
C LEU A 5 -12.43 4.90 -5.31
N GLY A 6 -13.22 5.44 -6.23
CA GLY A 6 -13.57 6.86 -6.31
C GLY A 6 -12.76 7.62 -7.36
N GLU A 7 -13.43 8.45 -8.16
CA GLU A 7 -12.81 9.15 -9.30
C GLU A 7 -11.67 10.08 -8.89
N LYS A 8 -11.80 10.75 -7.74
CA LYS A 8 -10.83 11.72 -7.22
C LYS A 8 -9.44 11.13 -6.94
N PHE A 9 -9.35 9.83 -6.71
CA PHE A 9 -8.09 9.16 -6.32
C PHE A 9 -7.39 8.48 -7.50
N ILE A 10 -8.01 8.43 -8.68
CA ILE A 10 -7.57 7.56 -9.78
C ILE A 10 -7.28 8.37 -11.02
N HIS A 11 -6.05 8.25 -11.49
CA HIS A 11 -5.55 8.92 -12.70
C HIS A 11 -5.42 7.90 -13.81
N ASN A 12 -6.02 8.19 -14.96
CA ASN A 12 -5.93 7.32 -16.12
C ASN A 12 -4.62 7.60 -16.86
N GLY A 13 -3.95 6.54 -17.30
CA GLY A 13 -2.86 6.67 -18.26
C GLY A 13 -3.36 6.51 -19.69
N GLU A 14 -2.63 7.10 -20.64
CA GLU A 14 -2.89 6.93 -22.07
C GLU A 14 -1.86 5.98 -22.68
N ALA A 15 -2.30 5.01 -23.47
CA ALA A 15 -1.40 4.15 -24.20
C ALA A 15 -0.78 4.94 -25.36
N VAL A 16 0.54 5.11 -25.34
CA VAL A 16 1.29 5.88 -26.32
C VAL A 16 2.24 4.98 -27.10
N LYS A 17 2.47 5.31 -28.37
CA LYS A 17 3.50 4.69 -29.20
C LYS A 17 4.80 5.48 -29.11
N LEU A 18 5.91 4.78 -29.01
CA LEU A 18 7.26 5.32 -28.90
C LEU A 18 8.15 4.75 -30.00
N PRO A 19 9.10 5.53 -30.54
CA PRO A 19 10.12 5.00 -31.45
C PRO A 19 10.96 3.92 -30.77
N LEU A 20 11.18 2.78 -31.44
CA LEU A 20 11.93 1.66 -30.87
C LEU A 20 13.36 2.06 -30.47
N ASP A 21 14.01 2.92 -31.26
CA ASP A 21 15.37 3.39 -30.95
C ASP A 21 15.42 4.25 -29.68
N PHE A 22 14.39 5.07 -29.44
CA PHE A 22 14.24 5.79 -28.18
C PHE A 22 14.13 4.83 -26.99
N VAL A 23 13.29 3.80 -27.08
CA VAL A 23 13.09 2.82 -26.00
C VAL A 23 14.37 2.03 -25.73
N ARG A 24 15.12 1.63 -26.77
CA ARG A 24 16.41 0.94 -26.63
C ARG A 24 17.45 1.82 -25.94
N GLN A 25 17.59 3.08 -26.35
CA GLN A 25 18.52 4.01 -25.73
C GLN A 25 18.16 4.28 -24.27
N LEU A 26 16.86 4.47 -23.98
CA LEU A 26 16.37 4.61 -22.62
C LEU A 26 16.71 3.38 -21.78
N SER A 27 16.51 2.17 -22.31
CA SER A 27 16.81 0.91 -21.62
C SER A 27 18.27 0.85 -21.16
N LEU A 28 19.19 1.24 -22.03
CA LEU A 28 20.62 1.23 -21.73
C LEU A 28 20.97 2.26 -20.65
N LYS A 29 20.37 3.45 -20.72
CA LYS A 29 20.59 4.51 -19.74
C LYS A 29 20.09 4.11 -18.35
N VAL A 30 18.86 3.63 -18.23
CA VAL A 30 18.26 3.30 -16.93
C VAL A 30 18.83 2.02 -16.33
N GLN A 31 19.44 1.13 -17.12
CA GLN A 31 19.94 -0.15 -16.62
C GLN A 31 20.94 0.00 -15.46
N GLN A 32 21.75 1.06 -15.47
CA GLN A 32 22.70 1.35 -14.40
C GLN A 32 22.03 1.88 -13.12
N GLU A 33 20.84 2.46 -13.23
CA GLU A 33 20.05 2.99 -12.12
C GLU A 33 19.14 1.92 -11.48
N ARG A 34 19.03 0.74 -12.10
CA ARG A 34 18.13 -0.32 -11.63
C ARG A 34 18.73 -1.05 -10.43
N PRO A 35 17.93 -1.33 -9.38
CA PRO A 35 18.32 -2.24 -8.32
C PRO A 35 18.73 -3.61 -8.87
N GLU A 36 19.84 -4.16 -8.39
CA GLU A 36 20.34 -5.48 -8.83
C GLU A 36 19.26 -6.57 -8.70
N SER A 37 18.52 -6.57 -7.59
CA SER A 37 17.39 -7.48 -7.34
C SER A 37 16.21 -7.36 -8.31
N ARG A 38 16.22 -6.36 -9.20
CA ARG A 38 15.21 -6.13 -10.24
C ARG A 38 15.73 -6.40 -11.64
N CYS A 39 17.02 -6.69 -11.80
CA CYS A 39 17.66 -6.92 -13.10
C CYS A 39 17.32 -8.28 -13.71
N ASP A 40 16.68 -9.18 -12.96
CA ASP A 40 16.11 -10.44 -13.45
C ASP A 40 15.00 -10.24 -14.50
N LYS A 41 14.31 -9.09 -14.43
CA LYS A 41 13.31 -8.67 -15.41
C LYS A 41 13.90 -7.64 -16.36
N VAL A 42 13.61 -7.75 -17.65
CA VAL A 42 14.06 -6.78 -18.66
C VAL A 42 12.96 -5.78 -19.00
N MET A 43 13.35 -4.57 -19.36
CA MET A 43 12.43 -3.57 -19.91
C MET A 43 11.97 -4.03 -21.30
N ASP A 44 10.69 -3.84 -21.62
CA ASP A 44 10.18 -4.14 -22.96
C ASP A 44 10.71 -3.11 -23.97
N THR A 45 11.60 -3.56 -24.84
CA THR A 45 12.23 -2.75 -25.90
C THR A 45 11.71 -3.07 -27.30
N LEU A 46 10.70 -3.94 -27.40
CA LEU A 46 10.20 -4.50 -28.66
C LEU A 46 8.80 -4.02 -29.02
N SER A 47 7.91 -3.80 -28.03
CA SER A 47 6.54 -3.38 -28.33
C SER A 47 6.44 -1.96 -28.88
N GLY A 48 7.33 -1.06 -28.45
CA GLY A 48 7.25 0.36 -28.76
C GLY A 48 6.01 1.03 -28.17
N CYS A 49 5.42 0.46 -27.11
CA CYS A 49 4.25 0.99 -26.44
C CYS A 49 4.56 1.26 -24.97
N ALA A 50 4.01 2.35 -24.43
CA ALA A 50 4.10 2.68 -23.01
C ALA A 50 2.77 3.25 -22.51
N LEU A 51 2.60 3.29 -21.19
CA LEU A 51 1.50 3.98 -20.54
C LEU A 51 1.99 5.34 -20.04
N CYS A 52 1.50 6.43 -20.63
CA CYS A 52 1.81 7.78 -20.19
C CYS A 52 0.89 8.17 -19.02
N LEU A 53 1.48 8.41 -17.85
CA LEU A 53 0.78 8.73 -16.60
C LEU A 53 1.21 10.14 -16.12
N PRO A 54 0.34 10.87 -15.40
CA PRO A 54 0.74 12.13 -14.79
C PRO A 54 1.82 11.91 -13.72
N ASN A 55 2.77 12.83 -13.62
CA ASN A 55 3.74 12.83 -12.52
C ASN A 55 3.09 13.37 -11.24
N LEU A 56 2.57 12.45 -10.44
CA LEU A 56 1.85 12.76 -9.21
C LEU A 56 2.76 13.14 -8.03
N THR A 57 4.09 13.12 -8.20
CA THR A 57 5.03 13.73 -7.22
C THR A 57 4.96 15.26 -7.22
N GLN A 58 4.25 15.83 -8.20
CA GLN A 58 4.00 17.26 -8.33
C GLN A 58 2.53 17.59 -8.06
N LEU A 59 2.26 18.81 -7.56
CA LEU A 59 0.92 19.37 -7.41
C LEU A 59 0.69 20.40 -8.52
N SER A 60 -0.23 20.10 -9.44
CA SER A 60 -0.48 20.90 -10.65
C SER A 60 -1.26 22.20 -10.44
N SER A 61 -1.69 22.52 -9.21
CA SER A 61 -2.63 23.62 -8.97
C SER A 61 -2.53 24.25 -7.58
N CYS A 62 -1.36 24.75 -7.20
CA CYS A 62 -1.27 25.68 -6.09
C CYS A 62 -0.78 27.05 -6.57
N CYS A 63 -1.72 27.91 -6.94
CA CYS A 63 -1.50 29.34 -7.19
C CYS A 63 -1.04 30.10 -5.92
N CYS A 64 -1.02 29.42 -4.76
CA CYS A 64 -0.65 29.97 -3.45
C CYS A 64 0.80 29.64 -3.04
N CYS A 65 1.58 28.97 -3.92
CA CYS A 65 3.00 28.69 -3.69
C CYS A 65 3.85 29.95 -3.92
N ARG A 66 3.77 30.92 -3.01
CA ARG A 66 4.77 32.00 -2.92
C ARG A 66 6.10 31.49 -2.33
N GLU A 67 6.09 30.42 -1.55
CA GLU A 67 7.31 29.72 -1.15
C GLU A 67 7.79 28.79 -2.28
N HIS A 68 9.00 29.02 -2.80
CA HIS A 68 9.70 28.25 -3.83
C HIS A 68 10.04 26.78 -3.44
N ARG A 69 9.33 26.17 -2.48
CA ARG A 69 9.66 24.84 -1.98
C ARG A 69 8.99 23.75 -2.81
N PRO A 70 9.74 22.72 -3.24
CA PRO A 70 9.16 21.62 -4.00
C PRO A 70 8.17 20.83 -3.13
N PRO A 71 7.13 20.20 -3.71
CA PRO A 71 6.24 19.33 -2.96
C PRO A 71 6.96 18.15 -2.30
N LEU A 72 6.43 17.72 -1.16
CA LEU A 72 6.81 16.47 -0.48
C LEU A 72 5.79 15.38 -0.86
N CYS A 73 6.28 14.25 -1.33
CA CYS A 73 5.45 13.12 -1.75
C CYS A 73 5.76 11.89 -0.90
N ILE A 74 4.72 11.24 -0.37
CA ILE A 74 4.82 10.05 0.47
C ILE A 74 4.08 8.92 -0.21
N GLU A 75 4.78 7.82 -0.48
CA GLU A 75 4.18 6.60 -1.02
C GLU A 75 4.04 5.54 0.08
N ILE A 76 2.87 4.90 0.11
CA ILE A 76 2.42 3.98 1.15
C ILE A 76 1.86 2.72 0.49
N LYS A 77 2.34 1.53 0.86
CA LYS A 77 1.68 0.25 0.49
C LYS A 77 0.91 -0.31 1.69
N PRO A 78 -0.41 -0.05 1.81
CA PRO A 78 -1.16 -0.33 3.03
C PRO A 78 -1.28 -1.84 3.34
N LYS A 79 -1.24 -2.70 2.30
CA LYS A 79 -1.49 -4.15 2.39
C LYS A 79 -2.97 -4.45 2.74
N CYS A 80 -3.27 -5.69 3.10
CA CYS A 80 -4.64 -6.16 3.42
C CYS A 80 -5.11 -5.64 4.78
N GLY A 81 -6.26 -4.96 4.81
CA GLY A 81 -6.82 -4.28 6.00
C GLY A 81 -7.85 -5.06 6.80
N PHE A 82 -8.05 -6.35 6.52
CA PHE A 82 -8.97 -7.22 7.26
C PHE A 82 -8.37 -8.60 7.54
N LEU A 83 -8.93 -9.31 8.53
CA LEU A 83 -8.70 -10.74 8.73
C LEU A 83 -9.80 -11.52 8.00
N PRO A 84 -9.47 -12.59 7.27
CA PRO A 84 -10.49 -13.45 6.68
C PRO A 84 -11.42 -14.00 7.76
N SER A 85 -12.71 -14.08 7.44
CA SER A 85 -13.78 -14.59 8.34
C SER A 85 -14.65 -15.67 7.68
N SER A 86 -14.27 -16.08 6.47
CA SER A 86 -14.95 -17.10 5.68
C SER A 86 -14.94 -18.45 6.41
N ARG A 87 -16.08 -19.15 6.38
CA ARG A 87 -16.19 -20.55 6.84
C ARG A 87 -15.27 -21.53 6.11
N HIS A 88 -14.72 -21.12 4.97
CA HIS A 88 -13.81 -21.94 4.16
C HIS A 88 -12.36 -21.90 4.64
N VAL A 89 -12.03 -21.03 5.60
CA VAL A 89 -10.69 -20.94 6.19
C VAL A 89 -10.44 -22.16 7.08
N THR A 90 -9.44 -22.98 6.73
CA THR A 90 -9.13 -24.22 7.46
C THR A 90 -8.18 -24.02 8.65
N LYS A 91 -7.42 -22.92 8.67
CA LYS A 91 -6.44 -22.62 9.73
C LYS A 91 -6.90 -21.42 10.56
N GLU A 92 -7.28 -21.67 11.80
CA GLU A 92 -7.82 -20.66 12.72
C GLU A 92 -6.90 -19.44 12.89
N ILE A 93 -5.57 -19.63 12.81
CA ILE A 93 -4.59 -18.54 12.92
C ILE A 93 -4.82 -17.42 11.90
N LYS A 94 -5.40 -17.72 10.73
CA LYS A 94 -5.73 -16.72 9.71
C LYS A 94 -6.81 -15.74 10.19
N ASN A 95 -7.65 -16.16 11.13
CA ASN A 95 -8.70 -15.35 11.74
C ASN A 95 -8.17 -14.51 12.92
N GLN A 96 -6.92 -14.74 13.36
CA GLN A 96 -6.30 -14.09 14.52
C GLN A 96 -5.12 -13.19 14.13
N VAL A 97 -4.36 -13.56 13.10
CA VAL A 97 -3.16 -12.84 12.66
C VAL A 97 -3.27 -12.47 11.19
N CYS A 98 -2.95 -11.21 10.87
CA CYS A 98 -3.09 -10.71 9.52
C CYS A 98 -2.04 -11.30 8.58
N ARG A 99 -2.40 -11.34 7.28
CA ARG A 99 -1.55 -11.89 6.23
C ARG A 99 -0.17 -11.22 6.17
N PHE A 100 -0.09 -9.92 6.44
CA PHE A 100 1.17 -9.17 6.46
C PHE A 100 2.09 -9.64 7.59
N CYS A 101 1.59 -9.69 8.83
CA CYS A 101 2.38 -10.12 9.99
C CYS A 101 2.89 -11.55 9.81
N MET A 102 2.05 -12.49 9.37
CA MET A 102 2.53 -13.85 9.09
C MET A 102 3.62 -13.88 8.00
N HIS A 103 3.46 -13.07 6.95
CA HIS A 103 4.42 -13.00 5.85
C HIS A 103 5.76 -12.37 6.26
N GLN A 104 5.78 -11.47 7.26
CA GLN A 104 7.02 -10.89 7.77
C GLN A 104 7.96 -11.98 8.31
N HIS A 105 7.46 -12.93 9.09
CA HIS A 105 8.24 -14.08 9.56
C HIS A 105 8.79 -14.91 8.41
N PHE A 106 7.94 -15.23 7.43
CA PHE A 106 8.38 -15.98 6.25
C PHE A 106 9.46 -15.24 5.46
N LYS A 107 9.35 -13.92 5.30
CA LYS A 107 10.36 -13.12 4.58
C LYS A 107 11.68 -13.02 5.35
N LEU A 108 11.62 -12.83 6.66
CA LEU A 108 12.79 -12.80 7.53
C LEU A 108 13.57 -14.13 7.43
N ALA A 109 12.88 -15.26 7.56
CA ALA A 109 13.50 -16.58 7.48
C ALA A 109 14.12 -16.92 6.11
N HIS A 110 13.71 -16.22 5.04
CA HIS A 110 14.26 -16.40 3.70
C HIS A 110 15.23 -15.27 3.31
N GLY A 111 15.75 -14.51 4.28
CA GLY A 111 16.73 -13.46 4.05
C GLY A 111 16.21 -12.28 3.23
N LYS A 112 14.89 -12.13 3.06
CA LYS A 112 14.30 -11.00 2.32
C LYS A 112 14.25 -9.72 3.14
N TRP A 113 14.28 -9.83 4.47
CA TRP A 113 14.35 -8.73 5.42
C TRP A 113 15.28 -9.14 6.55
N LYS A 114 15.97 -8.17 7.15
CA LYS A 114 16.84 -8.40 8.33
C LYS A 114 16.07 -8.40 9.65
N ARG A 115 14.90 -7.75 9.71
CA ARG A 115 14.04 -7.68 10.90
C ARG A 115 12.54 -7.75 10.62
N LEU A 116 11.76 -8.02 11.67
CA LEU A 116 10.30 -7.94 11.61
C LEU A 116 9.83 -6.48 11.64
N SER A 117 8.94 -6.12 10.70
CA SER A 117 8.23 -4.85 10.77
C SER A 117 7.26 -4.80 11.97
N ARG A 118 7.21 -3.67 12.66
CA ARG A 118 6.21 -3.37 13.70
C ARG A 118 4.86 -2.91 13.12
N TYR A 119 4.78 -2.75 11.80
CA TYR A 119 3.58 -2.29 11.10
C TYR A 119 2.46 -3.36 11.11
N CYS A 120 1.23 -2.93 11.38
CA CYS A 120 0.03 -3.72 11.16
C CYS A 120 -1.15 -2.81 10.83
N LEU A 121 -1.68 -2.92 9.61
CA LEU A 121 -2.77 -2.05 9.13
C LEU A 121 -4.06 -2.21 9.97
N ILE A 122 -4.34 -3.41 10.48
CA ILE A 122 -5.57 -3.71 11.23
C ILE A 122 -5.60 -3.00 12.58
N THR A 123 -4.44 -2.80 13.23
CA THR A 123 -4.35 -2.20 14.56
C THR A 123 -3.88 -0.76 14.54
N GLN A 124 -3.06 -0.35 13.56
CA GLN A 124 -2.63 1.03 13.38
C GLN A 124 -2.52 1.41 11.90
N PRO A 125 -3.59 1.96 11.31
CA PRO A 125 -3.58 2.43 9.93
C PRO A 125 -2.84 3.75 9.72
N ALA A 126 -2.08 4.25 10.71
CA ALA A 126 -1.59 5.63 10.73
C ALA A 126 -0.08 5.84 11.04
N ILE A 127 0.57 5.02 11.88
CA ILE A 127 1.77 5.49 12.61
C ILE A 127 3.10 4.86 12.14
N SER A 128 3.09 3.80 11.34
CA SER A 128 4.32 3.08 10.91
C SER A 128 4.53 3.03 9.39
N ILE A 129 4.02 4.05 8.68
CA ILE A 129 3.68 3.95 7.25
C ILE A 129 4.73 4.50 6.29
N LEU A 130 5.72 5.23 6.80
CA LEU A 130 6.74 5.85 5.95
C LEU A 130 7.54 4.76 5.22
N SER A 131 7.20 4.54 3.95
CA SER A 131 7.84 3.56 3.09
C SER A 131 8.83 4.27 2.18
N VAL A 132 8.39 5.36 1.52
CA VAL A 132 9.22 6.22 0.69
C VAL A 132 8.75 7.67 0.81
N SER A 133 9.69 8.60 0.97
CA SER A 133 9.48 10.05 0.89
C SER A 133 10.28 10.61 -0.29
N ILE A 134 9.65 11.47 -1.09
CA ILE A 134 10.19 12.06 -2.32
C ILE A 134 10.05 13.58 -2.24
N GLN A 135 11.09 14.31 -2.63
CA GLN A 135 11.09 15.78 -2.70
C GLN A 135 11.50 16.21 -4.10
N GLY A 136 10.66 16.99 -4.79
CA GLY A 136 11.00 17.50 -6.12
C GLY A 136 11.23 16.43 -7.20
N GLY A 137 10.79 15.19 -6.96
CA GLY A 137 11.01 14.03 -7.84
C GLY A 137 12.17 13.12 -7.41
N GLU A 138 12.95 13.50 -6.38
CA GLU A 138 14.06 12.71 -5.85
C GLU A 138 13.67 12.00 -4.56
N CYS A 139 14.04 10.72 -4.43
CA CYS A 139 13.80 9.96 -3.21
C CYS A 139 14.72 10.44 -2.07
N ILE A 140 14.14 11.10 -1.06
CA ILE A 140 14.87 11.61 0.12
C ILE A 140 14.86 10.65 1.31
N TYR A 141 13.96 9.66 1.29
CA TYR A 141 13.94 8.60 2.29
C TYR A 141 13.27 7.36 1.72
N SER A 142 13.87 6.21 1.97
CA SER A 142 13.27 4.91 1.75
C SER A 142 13.61 4.06 2.95
N CYS A 143 12.65 3.31 3.50
CA CYS A 143 12.90 2.42 4.62
C CYS A 143 13.92 1.32 4.20
N LYS A 144 15.19 1.50 4.58
CA LYS A 144 16.30 0.53 4.38
C LYS A 144 16.46 -0.38 5.61
N ASP A 145 17.15 -1.51 5.43
CA ASP A 145 17.41 -2.46 6.51
C ASP A 145 18.63 -2.07 7.39
N ASP A 146 18.28 -1.80 8.65
CA ASP A 146 18.95 -1.94 9.95
C ASP A 146 20.12 -1.06 10.43
N ALA A 147 21.20 -0.79 9.72
CA ALA A 147 22.36 -0.15 10.39
C ALA A 147 22.10 1.31 10.81
N ASP A 148 21.33 2.05 10.01
CA ASP A 148 21.26 3.51 10.09
C ASP A 148 19.88 4.05 10.43
N VAL A 149 18.89 3.23 10.83
CA VAL A 149 17.48 3.68 10.92
C VAL A 149 17.26 4.93 11.80
N LEU A 150 18.01 5.08 12.89
CA LEU A 150 17.97 6.31 13.71
C LEU A 150 18.61 7.50 12.98
N GLN A 151 19.74 7.25 12.31
CA GLN A 151 20.44 8.23 11.49
C GLN A 151 19.60 8.64 10.27
N ASP A 152 18.96 7.69 9.57
CA ASP A 152 18.03 7.89 8.45
C ASP A 152 16.81 8.72 8.87
N LEU A 153 16.27 8.50 10.08
CA LEU A 153 15.13 9.27 10.58
C LEU A 153 15.53 10.70 10.98
N ASP A 154 16.74 10.88 11.51
CA ASP A 154 17.28 12.21 11.80
C ASP A 154 17.62 12.96 10.51
N GLU A 155 18.20 12.29 9.50
CA GLU A 155 18.41 12.83 8.16
C GLU A 155 17.08 13.19 7.49
N LEU A 156 16.08 12.32 7.53
CA LEU A 156 14.74 12.63 7.05
C LEU A 156 14.17 13.85 7.79
N ALA A 157 14.26 13.89 9.12
CA ALA A 157 13.78 15.03 9.89
C ALA A 157 14.49 16.33 9.50
N GLN A 158 15.79 16.30 9.18
CA GLN A 158 16.52 17.47 8.67
C GLN A 158 15.96 17.95 7.32
N HIS A 159 15.65 17.05 6.38
CA HIS A 159 15.00 17.40 5.11
C HIS A 159 13.58 17.96 5.30
N LEU A 160 12.86 17.47 6.31
CA LEU A 160 11.49 17.88 6.60
C LEU A 160 11.40 19.20 7.39
N ARG A 161 12.43 19.56 8.18
CA ARG A 161 12.43 20.77 9.04
C ARG A 161 11.95 22.03 8.30
N PRO A 162 12.42 22.37 7.09
CA PRO A 162 11.95 23.56 6.38
C PRO A 162 10.44 23.58 6.16
N TYR A 163 9.81 22.43 5.89
CA TYR A 163 8.37 22.33 5.65
C TYR A 163 7.54 22.55 6.92
N PHE A 164 8.02 22.05 8.06
CA PHE A 164 7.32 22.07 9.34
C PHE A 164 7.79 23.21 10.27
N LEU A 165 8.82 23.98 9.90
CA LEU A 165 9.30 25.18 10.59
C LEU A 165 9.66 26.30 9.59
N PRO A 166 8.76 27.25 9.29
CA PRO A 166 9.07 28.37 8.41
C PRO A 166 9.95 29.37 9.17
N SER A 167 10.84 30.05 8.46
CA SER A 167 11.75 31.05 9.03
C SER A 167 10.93 32.23 9.58
N GLY A 168 10.74 32.30 10.90
CA GLY A 168 9.93 33.35 11.55
C GLY A 168 9.39 33.01 12.93
N SER A 169 9.37 31.73 13.33
CA SER A 169 9.02 31.35 14.70
C SER A 169 10.13 31.78 15.68
N LEU A 170 9.84 32.81 16.49
CA LEU A 170 10.70 33.34 17.55
C LEU A 170 11.07 32.32 18.66
N MET A 171 10.59 31.07 18.58
CA MET A 171 10.99 29.99 19.47
C MET A 171 12.24 29.30 18.93
N ASN A 172 13.38 29.95 19.18
CA ASN A 172 14.73 29.48 18.84
C ASN A 172 15.18 28.31 19.75
N GLY A 173 14.32 27.30 19.90
CA GLY A 173 14.62 26.02 20.55
C GLY A 173 14.75 24.94 19.48
N HIS A 174 15.87 24.22 19.48
CA HIS A 174 16.12 23.09 18.59
C HIS A 174 14.99 22.05 18.76
N GLN A 175 13.97 22.07 17.90
CA GLN A 175 12.91 21.06 17.97
C GLN A 175 13.53 19.69 17.68
N SER A 176 13.25 18.72 18.54
CA SER A 176 13.71 17.34 18.33
C SER A 176 13.14 16.78 17.03
N SER A 177 13.91 15.94 16.31
CA SER A 177 13.47 15.23 15.09
C SER A 177 12.12 14.54 15.27
N LYS A 178 11.84 14.07 16.49
CA LYS A 178 10.56 13.48 16.90
C LYS A 178 9.36 14.41 16.69
N VAL A 179 9.48 15.71 16.92
CA VAL A 179 8.38 16.67 16.72
C VAL A 179 8.08 16.82 15.24
N VAL A 180 9.11 17.01 14.40
CA VAL A 180 8.96 17.13 12.94
C VAL A 180 8.32 15.88 12.33
N LEU A 181 8.77 14.70 12.75
CA LEU A 181 8.19 13.43 12.29
C LEU A 181 6.74 13.26 12.78
N ASN A 182 6.42 13.67 14.00
CA ASN A 182 5.05 13.64 14.51
C ASN A 182 4.13 14.56 13.71
N GLU A 183 4.56 15.77 13.36
CA GLU A 183 3.78 16.69 12.51
C GLU A 183 3.54 16.08 11.12
N LEU A 184 4.58 15.48 10.50
CA LEU A 184 4.41 14.75 9.24
C LEU A 184 3.38 13.64 9.37
N ILE A 185 3.44 12.84 10.44
CA ILE A 185 2.45 11.77 10.70
C ILE A 185 1.05 12.36 10.82
N GLN A 186 0.85 13.48 11.52
CA GLN A 186 -0.46 14.12 11.64
C GLN A 186 -1.01 14.56 10.27
N VAL A 187 -0.16 15.14 9.41
CA VAL A 187 -0.59 15.53 8.06
C VAL A 187 -0.95 14.31 7.21
N ILE A 188 -0.15 13.24 7.26
CA ILE A 188 -0.45 11.98 6.56
C ILE A 188 -1.77 11.39 7.03
N VAL A 189 -1.99 11.34 8.35
CA VAL A 189 -3.24 10.81 8.93
C VAL A 189 -4.43 11.66 8.52
N SER A 190 -4.30 12.98 8.56
CA SER A 190 -5.34 13.89 8.10
C SER A 190 -5.68 13.66 6.62
N ALA A 191 -4.68 13.50 5.75
CA ALA A 191 -4.88 13.21 4.34
C ALA A 191 -5.57 11.84 4.11
N LEU A 192 -5.12 10.79 4.80
CA LEU A 192 -5.69 9.44 4.69
C LEU A 192 -7.13 9.34 5.21
N LEU A 193 -7.47 10.10 6.25
CA LEU A 193 -8.79 10.10 6.90
C LEU A 193 -9.71 11.21 6.38
N SER A 194 -9.24 12.03 5.43
CA SER A 194 -10.02 13.12 4.86
C SER A 194 -11.32 12.59 4.24
N SER A 195 -12.44 12.88 4.90
CA SER A 195 -13.78 12.57 4.41
C SER A 195 -14.47 13.90 4.09
N TRP A 196 -14.83 14.08 2.83
CA TRP A 196 -15.72 15.16 2.43
C TRP A 196 -17.15 14.62 2.40
N ASP A 197 -17.81 14.58 3.56
CA ASP A 197 -19.26 14.82 3.78
C ASP A 197 -19.58 14.57 5.28
N PRO A 198 -19.88 15.60 6.10
CA PRO A 198 -20.15 15.46 7.54
C PRO A 198 -21.40 14.65 7.92
N ARG A 199 -22.19 14.18 6.93
CA ARG A 199 -23.57 13.70 7.14
C ARG A 199 -23.75 12.18 7.10
N LYS A 200 -22.68 11.39 6.90
CA LYS A 200 -22.78 9.93 6.70
C LYS A 200 -22.03 9.13 7.77
N THR A 201 -22.53 9.13 8.99
CA THR A 201 -22.00 8.27 10.07
C THR A 201 -22.81 6.97 10.12
N HIS A 202 -22.17 5.83 9.81
CA HIS A 202 -22.67 4.52 10.28
C HIS A 202 -21.64 3.92 11.22
N LEU A 203 -22.09 3.42 12.36
CA LEU A 203 -21.32 2.52 13.19
C LEU A 203 -21.41 1.11 12.58
N SER A 204 -20.27 0.43 12.49
CA SER A 204 -20.22 -1.01 12.18
C SER A 204 -19.59 -1.76 13.34
N GLU A 205 -20.14 -2.95 13.59
CA GLU A 205 -19.92 -3.81 14.76
C GLU A 205 -18.54 -4.47 14.80
N GLY A 206 -18.04 -4.73 16.02
CA GLY A 206 -17.03 -5.74 16.34
C GLY A 206 -15.60 -5.47 15.86
N ARG A 207 -14.74 -4.97 16.75
CA ARG A 207 -13.31 -4.74 16.44
C ARG A 207 -12.54 -6.06 16.36
N VAL A 208 -12.18 -6.46 15.14
CA VAL A 208 -11.19 -7.52 14.92
C VAL A 208 -9.79 -6.95 15.14
N ARG A 209 -8.98 -7.58 16.00
CA ARG A 209 -7.58 -7.18 16.27
C ARG A 209 -6.64 -8.27 15.77
N CYS A 210 -5.50 -7.87 15.22
CA CYS A 210 -4.43 -8.78 14.88
C CYS A 210 -3.58 -9.10 16.12
N GLU A 211 -3.48 -10.36 16.51
CA GLU A 211 -2.76 -10.79 17.72
C GLU A 211 -1.24 -10.58 17.63
N ALA A 212 -0.66 -10.63 16.43
CA ALA A 212 0.78 -10.39 16.22
C ALA A 212 1.18 -8.89 16.30
N SER A 213 0.23 -7.98 16.51
CA SER A 213 0.53 -6.56 16.64
C SER A 213 1.21 -6.28 17.98
N LEU A 214 2.48 -5.86 17.96
CA LEU A 214 3.33 -5.61 19.13
C LEU A 214 2.92 -4.41 20.01
N LEU A 215 1.83 -3.73 19.67
CA LEU A 215 1.35 -2.58 20.43
C LEU A 215 0.56 -3.05 21.65
N HIS A 216 1.15 -2.72 22.80
CA HIS A 216 0.69 -3.00 24.15
C HIS A 216 -0.80 -2.67 24.34
N ARG A 217 -1.49 -3.50 25.14
CA ARG A 217 -2.92 -3.38 25.50
C ARG A 217 -3.33 -2.00 26.05
N ASP A 218 -2.38 -1.16 26.46
CA ASP A 218 -2.64 0.00 27.30
C ASP A 218 -2.86 1.34 26.56
N LEU A 219 -2.38 1.50 25.31
CA LEU A 219 -2.56 2.76 24.55
C LEU A 219 -3.90 2.86 23.79
N LEU A 220 -4.70 1.79 23.76
CA LEU A 220 -5.88 1.67 22.87
C LEU A 220 -7.23 1.65 23.62
N ARG A 221 -7.26 2.04 24.90
CA ARG A 221 -8.49 1.97 25.71
C ARG A 221 -9.56 3.00 25.33
N ASN A 222 -9.22 4.09 24.62
CA ASN A 222 -10.11 5.27 24.53
C ASN A 222 -10.38 5.86 23.13
N THR A 223 -10.11 5.14 22.04
CA THR A 223 -10.31 5.69 20.68
C THR A 223 -11.22 4.80 19.84
N ASN A 224 -12.41 5.31 19.51
CA ASN A 224 -13.34 4.74 18.54
C ASN A 224 -12.73 4.86 17.13
N HIS A 225 -12.11 3.80 16.64
CA HIS A 225 -11.40 3.77 15.35
C HIS A 225 -12.24 3.12 14.24
N CYS A 226 -13.35 3.74 13.86
CA CYS A 226 -13.96 3.44 12.55
C CYS A 226 -13.29 4.33 11.51
N LEU A 227 -12.92 3.78 10.35
CA LEU A 227 -12.46 4.60 9.22
C LEU A 227 -13.62 5.53 8.80
N PRO A 228 -13.36 6.83 8.58
CA PRO A 228 -14.38 7.72 8.02
C PRO A 228 -14.86 7.18 6.67
N LYS A 229 -16.18 7.17 6.46
CA LYS A 229 -16.73 6.75 5.17
C LYS A 229 -16.17 7.61 4.03
N ASP A 230 -15.96 6.98 2.89
CA ASP A 230 -15.49 7.61 1.66
C ASP A 230 -14.08 8.23 1.72
N CYS A 231 -13.32 8.00 2.81
CA CYS A 231 -11.88 8.24 2.81
C CYS A 231 -11.15 7.20 1.95
N VAL A 232 -9.88 7.47 1.60
CA VAL A 232 -9.11 6.59 0.70
C VAL A 232 -8.98 5.18 1.26
N LEU A 233 -8.78 5.04 2.57
CA LEU A 233 -8.62 3.76 3.25
C LEU A 233 -9.93 2.97 3.29
N ASP A 234 -11.07 3.63 3.48
CA ASP A 234 -12.40 3.01 3.46
C ASP A 234 -12.71 2.43 2.07
N LYS A 235 -12.45 3.21 1.01
CA LYS A 235 -12.63 2.76 -0.39
C LYS A 235 -11.73 1.57 -0.75
N ILE A 236 -10.45 1.61 -0.34
CA ILE A 236 -9.52 0.51 -0.54
C ILE A 236 -10.01 -0.72 0.24
N LEU A 237 -10.34 -0.58 1.52
CA LEU A 237 -10.80 -1.69 2.36
C LEU A 237 -12.07 -2.34 1.77
N GLY A 238 -13.07 -1.54 1.39
CA GLY A 238 -14.28 -2.05 0.74
C GLY A 238 -13.99 -2.84 -0.54
N THR A 239 -13.00 -2.42 -1.33
CA THR A 239 -12.57 -3.15 -2.53
C THR A 239 -11.78 -4.42 -2.18
N GLN A 240 -10.94 -4.39 -1.15
CA GLN A 240 -10.20 -5.57 -0.66
C GLN A 240 -11.15 -6.66 -0.14
N MET A 241 -12.27 -6.26 0.47
CA MET A 241 -13.29 -7.17 1.02
C MET A 241 -14.12 -7.90 -0.05
N LEU A 242 -13.93 -7.61 -1.34
CA LEU A 242 -14.45 -8.46 -2.42
C LEU A 242 -13.87 -9.89 -2.35
N ASP A 243 -12.69 -10.07 -1.72
CA ASP A 243 -12.20 -11.39 -1.32
C ASP A 243 -12.90 -11.85 -0.03
N ASN A 244 -14.16 -12.26 -0.18
CA ASN A 244 -15.01 -12.67 0.93
C ASN A 244 -14.96 -14.18 1.24
N LEU A 245 -14.29 -14.98 0.40
CA LEU A 245 -14.17 -16.43 0.56
C LEU A 245 -12.82 -16.86 1.13
N ASP A 246 -11.82 -15.97 1.13
CA ASP A 246 -10.40 -16.31 1.22
C ASP A 246 -9.94 -17.20 0.04
N ILE A 247 -8.63 -17.25 -0.21
CA ILE A 247 -8.07 -18.09 -1.28
C ILE A 247 -8.42 -19.57 -1.11
N GLU A 248 -8.60 -20.04 0.14
CA GLU A 248 -9.03 -21.41 0.42
C GLU A 248 -10.45 -21.70 -0.07
N GLY A 249 -11.38 -20.75 0.12
CA GLY A 249 -12.75 -20.86 -0.39
C GLY A 249 -12.87 -20.58 -1.89
N LEU A 250 -11.96 -19.78 -2.45
CA LEU A 250 -11.91 -19.52 -3.88
C LEU A 250 -11.39 -20.71 -4.70
N ASN A 251 -10.41 -21.45 -4.17
CA ASN A 251 -9.73 -22.51 -4.90
C ASN A 251 -10.64 -23.54 -5.57
N PRO A 252 -11.71 -24.07 -4.93
CA PRO A 252 -12.66 -24.95 -5.58
C PRO A 252 -13.38 -24.30 -6.77
N LEU A 253 -13.74 -23.01 -6.66
CA LEU A 253 -14.37 -22.25 -7.74
C LEU A 253 -13.39 -22.01 -8.89
N PHE A 254 -12.14 -21.66 -8.59
CA PHE A 254 -11.10 -21.54 -9.60
C PHE A 254 -10.92 -22.85 -10.38
N LYS A 255 -10.89 -24.00 -9.70
CA LYS A 255 -10.81 -25.32 -10.36
C LYS A 255 -12.04 -25.62 -11.23
N ARG A 256 -13.24 -25.21 -10.80
CA ARG A 256 -14.46 -25.32 -11.63
C ARG A 256 -14.30 -24.53 -12.93
N VAL A 257 -13.77 -23.31 -12.85
CA VAL A 257 -13.50 -22.48 -14.03
C VAL A 257 -12.44 -23.12 -14.93
N GLU A 258 -11.34 -23.61 -14.36
CA GLU A 258 -10.29 -24.29 -15.12
C GLU A 258 -10.81 -25.51 -15.86
N GLN A 259 -11.59 -26.37 -15.20
CA GLN A 259 -12.19 -27.54 -15.84
C GLN A 259 -13.10 -27.13 -17.00
N HIS A 260 -13.96 -26.14 -16.78
CA HIS A 260 -14.83 -25.60 -17.83
C HIS A 260 -14.04 -25.05 -19.01
N LEU A 261 -12.95 -24.32 -18.77
CA LEU A 261 -12.11 -23.78 -19.85
C LEU A 261 -11.27 -24.83 -20.56
N GLN A 262 -10.98 -25.97 -19.92
CA GLN A 262 -10.37 -27.12 -20.59
C GLN A 262 -11.35 -27.76 -21.58
N ASP A 263 -12.61 -27.92 -21.17
CA ASP A 263 -13.66 -28.51 -21.99
C ASP A 263 -14.14 -27.53 -23.09
N PHE A 264 -14.17 -26.23 -22.78
CA PHE A 264 -14.65 -25.16 -23.67
C PHE A 264 -13.65 -23.98 -23.79
N PRO A 265 -12.47 -24.16 -24.42
CA PRO A 265 -11.42 -23.12 -24.45
C PRO A 265 -11.83 -21.78 -25.07
N LYS A 266 -12.77 -21.83 -26.03
CA LYS A 266 -13.29 -20.63 -26.72
C LYS A 266 -14.10 -19.73 -25.79
N GLU A 267 -14.61 -20.24 -24.66
CA GLU A 267 -15.39 -19.45 -23.71
C GLU A 267 -14.54 -18.55 -22.82
N ARG A 268 -13.21 -18.67 -22.85
CA ARG A 268 -12.32 -17.76 -22.12
C ARG A 268 -12.59 -16.28 -22.44
N SER A 269 -12.84 -15.97 -23.71
CA SER A 269 -13.17 -14.62 -24.17
C SER A 269 -14.60 -14.20 -23.81
N SER A 270 -15.59 -15.10 -23.92
CA SER A 270 -16.99 -14.79 -23.57
C SER A 270 -17.17 -14.57 -22.07
N LEU A 271 -16.44 -15.32 -21.24
CA LEU A 271 -16.37 -15.17 -19.79
C LEU A 271 -15.55 -13.95 -19.34
N GLN A 272 -14.92 -13.23 -20.28
CA GLN A 272 -14.09 -12.04 -20.04
C GLN A 272 -12.97 -12.32 -19.03
N ILE A 273 -12.31 -13.48 -19.13
CA ILE A 273 -11.24 -13.86 -18.19
C ILE A 273 -10.09 -12.84 -18.24
N ASP A 274 -9.67 -12.45 -19.44
CA ASP A 274 -8.57 -11.47 -19.63
C ASP A 274 -9.05 -10.08 -20.06
N GLY A 275 -10.36 -9.82 -19.92
CA GLY A 275 -11.02 -8.61 -20.39
C GLY A 275 -11.80 -8.80 -21.70
N PRO A 276 -12.27 -7.71 -22.34
CA PRO A 276 -12.07 -6.31 -21.93
C PRO A 276 -12.78 -5.98 -20.61
N TYR A 277 -12.15 -5.12 -19.80
CA TYR A 277 -12.67 -4.69 -18.48
C TYR A 277 -13.67 -3.54 -18.62
N SER A 278 -14.81 -3.81 -19.27
CA SER A 278 -15.88 -2.86 -19.59
C SER A 278 -16.90 -2.66 -18.45
N HIS A 279 -17.97 -1.90 -18.71
CA HIS A 279 -19.09 -1.76 -17.77
C HIS A 279 -19.76 -3.11 -17.44
N SER A 280 -19.87 -4.02 -18.42
CA SER A 280 -20.45 -5.35 -18.19
C SER A 280 -19.61 -6.18 -17.23
N PHE A 281 -18.28 -6.04 -17.28
CA PHE A 281 -17.36 -6.68 -16.35
C PHE A 281 -17.56 -6.18 -14.92
N LEU A 282 -17.72 -4.86 -14.76
CA LEU A 282 -18.02 -4.25 -13.46
C LEU A 282 -19.37 -4.74 -12.90
N GLU A 283 -20.40 -4.82 -13.73
CA GLU A 283 -21.70 -5.35 -13.32
C GLU A 283 -21.62 -6.80 -12.83
N LYS A 284 -20.84 -7.65 -13.50
CA LYS A 284 -20.60 -9.04 -13.05
C LYS A 284 -19.97 -9.08 -11.65
N ILE A 285 -19.02 -8.19 -11.36
CA ILE A 285 -18.38 -8.09 -10.04
C ILE A 285 -19.38 -7.60 -8.99
N GLN A 286 -20.20 -6.60 -9.31
CA GLN A 286 -21.13 -5.99 -8.35
C GLN A 286 -22.37 -6.83 -8.08
N LYS A 287 -22.88 -7.55 -9.08
CA LYS A 287 -24.09 -8.37 -9.00
C LYS A 287 -23.82 -9.85 -8.74
N CYS A 288 -22.56 -10.24 -8.50
CA CYS A 288 -22.21 -11.62 -8.17
C CYS A 288 -22.98 -12.07 -6.91
N PRO A 289 -23.71 -13.20 -6.95
CA PRO A 289 -24.46 -13.70 -5.80
C PRO A 289 -23.58 -13.94 -4.57
N THR A 290 -24.21 -13.95 -3.40
CA THR A 290 -23.54 -14.25 -2.12
C THR A 290 -23.35 -15.74 -1.90
N GLU A 291 -24.27 -16.57 -2.40
CA GLU A 291 -24.26 -18.03 -2.24
C GLU A 291 -23.90 -18.71 -3.56
N ASP A 292 -23.21 -19.86 -3.47
CA ASP A 292 -22.83 -20.67 -4.63
C ASP A 292 -24.04 -21.46 -5.12
N ASP A 293 -24.54 -21.11 -6.30
CA ASP A 293 -25.63 -21.80 -7.00
C ASP A 293 -25.14 -22.97 -7.87
N GLY A 294 -23.83 -23.26 -7.84
CA GLY A 294 -23.20 -24.30 -8.65
C GLY A 294 -22.86 -23.88 -10.08
N SER A 295 -23.25 -22.68 -10.51
CA SER A 295 -23.02 -22.19 -11.87
C SER A 295 -21.55 -21.87 -12.17
N ILE A 296 -21.23 -21.81 -13.47
CA ILE A 296 -19.93 -21.31 -13.93
C ILE A 296 -19.85 -19.78 -13.77
N GLU A 297 -20.97 -19.08 -13.96
CA GLU A 297 -21.08 -17.63 -13.83
C GLU A 297 -20.75 -17.17 -12.41
N TYR A 298 -21.25 -17.88 -11.38
CA TYR A 298 -20.90 -17.61 -9.99
C TYR A 298 -19.40 -17.81 -9.74
N ALA A 299 -18.84 -18.93 -10.20
CA ALA A 299 -17.42 -19.24 -10.01
C ALA A 299 -16.51 -18.19 -10.69
N VAL A 300 -16.84 -17.81 -11.94
CA VAL A 300 -16.15 -16.74 -12.68
C VAL A 300 -16.30 -15.39 -11.97
N GLY A 301 -17.51 -15.06 -11.49
CA GLY A 301 -17.78 -13.84 -10.72
C GLY A 301 -16.90 -13.73 -9.47
N LYS A 302 -16.78 -14.83 -8.70
CA LYS A 302 -15.91 -14.89 -7.51
C LYS A 302 -14.43 -14.81 -7.85
N VAL A 303 -13.99 -15.44 -8.94
CA VAL A 303 -12.61 -15.30 -9.43
C VAL A 303 -12.28 -13.85 -9.81
N HIS A 304 -13.21 -13.16 -10.48
CA HIS A 304 -13.03 -11.74 -10.83
C HIS A 304 -13.01 -10.85 -9.59
N GLN A 305 -13.94 -11.06 -8.64
CA GLN A 305 -13.95 -10.37 -7.34
C GLN A 305 -12.60 -10.53 -6.61
N TYR A 306 -12.08 -11.75 -6.54
CA TYR A 306 -10.78 -12.02 -5.93
C TYR A 306 -9.63 -11.28 -6.62
N ARG A 307 -9.57 -11.28 -7.96
CA ARG A 307 -8.50 -10.60 -8.70
C ARG A 307 -8.53 -9.08 -8.48
N VAL A 308 -9.72 -8.49 -8.42
CA VAL A 308 -9.89 -7.07 -8.07
C VAL A 308 -9.46 -6.80 -6.63
N ALA A 309 -9.86 -7.65 -5.68
CA ALA A 309 -9.42 -7.55 -4.29
C ALA A 309 -7.90 -7.65 -4.16
N MET A 310 -7.26 -8.61 -4.84
CA MET A 310 -5.80 -8.76 -4.84
C MET A 310 -5.08 -7.56 -5.44
N THR A 311 -5.69 -6.89 -6.42
CA THR A 311 -5.19 -5.61 -6.96
C THR A 311 -5.21 -4.53 -5.87
N ALA A 312 -6.32 -4.38 -5.15
CA ALA A 312 -6.44 -3.43 -4.04
C ALA A 312 -5.58 -3.79 -2.81
N LYS A 313 -5.24 -5.06 -2.58
CA LYS A 313 -4.31 -5.49 -1.51
C LYS A 313 -2.85 -5.12 -1.80
N ASP A 314 -2.50 -4.97 -3.08
CA ASP A 314 -1.14 -4.68 -3.54
C ASP A 314 -0.92 -3.24 -4.04
N CYS A 315 -1.97 -2.41 -4.08
CA CYS A 315 -1.90 -1.02 -4.50
C CYS A 315 -1.01 -0.15 -3.58
N SER A 316 -0.59 1.01 -4.09
CA SER A 316 0.00 2.08 -3.27
C SER A 316 -0.95 3.25 -3.13
N ILE A 317 -0.82 3.99 -2.04
CA ILE A 317 -1.39 5.32 -1.85
C ILE A 317 -0.25 6.31 -1.95
N MET A 318 -0.42 7.36 -2.74
CA MET A 318 0.53 8.46 -2.83
C MET A 318 -0.10 9.74 -2.31
N ILE A 319 0.59 10.40 -1.39
CA ILE A 319 0.16 11.64 -0.75
C ILE A 319 1.18 12.71 -1.10
N THR A 320 0.78 13.70 -1.87
CA THR A 320 1.64 14.82 -2.24
C THR A 320 1.20 16.06 -1.47
N ILE A 321 2.11 16.69 -0.74
CA ILE A 321 1.88 17.78 0.20
C ILE A 321 2.69 19.00 -0.24
N ALA A 322 2.08 20.18 -0.19
CA ALA A 322 2.75 21.47 -0.39
C ALA A 322 2.40 22.45 0.74
N THR A 323 3.31 23.38 1.06
CA THR A 323 3.04 24.46 2.01
C THR A 323 2.14 25.51 1.36
N CYS A 324 1.18 26.02 2.13
CA CYS A 324 0.39 27.19 1.75
C CYS A 324 1.11 28.45 2.23
N GLY A 325 1.36 29.42 1.36
CA GLY A 325 1.87 30.73 1.79
C GLY A 325 0.82 31.48 2.62
N GLU A 326 1.27 32.24 3.62
CA GLU A 326 0.44 33.27 4.26
C GLU A 326 0.17 34.38 3.22
N GLU A 327 -1.09 34.77 3.06
CA GLU A 327 -1.38 36.01 2.35
C GLU A 327 -0.92 37.16 3.24
N ASP A 328 0.15 37.86 2.87
CA ASP A 328 0.46 39.21 3.37
C ASP A 328 -0.63 40.18 2.88
N GLY A 329 -1.85 40.00 3.38
CA GLY A 329 -2.95 40.94 3.24
C GLY A 329 -2.98 41.81 4.48
N LEU A 330 -2.51 43.05 4.34
CA LEU A 330 -2.87 44.15 5.22
C LEU A 330 -4.39 44.39 5.13
N ASP A 331 -5.19 43.49 5.69
CA ASP A 331 -6.62 43.74 5.87
C ASP A 331 -7.00 43.42 7.31
N GLN A 332 -7.09 44.48 8.10
CA GLN A 332 -7.64 44.48 9.45
C GLN A 332 -9.14 44.20 9.39
N SER A 333 -9.54 42.94 9.21
CA SER A 333 -10.87 42.49 9.59
C SER A 333 -10.78 41.61 10.83
N LEU A 334 -11.29 42.11 11.95
CA LEU A 334 -11.41 41.44 13.26
C LEU A 334 -12.45 40.30 13.24
N GLU A 335 -12.41 39.42 12.24
CA GLU A 335 -13.16 38.18 12.23
C GLU A 335 -12.20 37.01 12.45
N ILE A 336 -12.48 36.20 13.47
CA ILE A 336 -11.73 34.96 13.74
C ILE A 336 -12.05 33.99 12.60
N GLN A 337 -11.34 34.10 11.48
CA GLN A 337 -11.38 33.09 10.44
C GLN A 337 -10.75 31.80 10.99
N PRO A 338 -11.32 30.62 10.69
CA PRO A 338 -10.67 29.35 11.03
C PRO A 338 -9.26 29.35 10.44
N SER A 339 -8.26 28.94 11.22
CA SER A 339 -6.86 28.96 10.80
C SER A 339 -6.72 28.24 9.45
N LYS A 340 -6.28 28.96 8.42
CA LYS A 340 -6.05 28.38 7.09
C LYS A 340 -5.10 27.18 7.24
N PRO A 341 -5.40 26.02 6.60
CA PRO A 341 -4.54 24.86 6.73
C PRO A 341 -3.15 25.17 6.18
N ARG A 342 -2.13 24.92 7.00
CA ARG A 342 -0.71 25.15 6.67
C ARG A 342 -0.23 24.37 5.44
N PHE A 343 -0.90 23.26 5.14
CA PHE A 343 -0.55 22.38 4.03
C PHE A 343 -1.78 22.14 3.15
N THR A 344 -1.54 22.09 1.84
CA THR A 344 -2.45 21.46 0.87
C THR A 344 -1.91 20.09 0.52
N TYR A 345 -2.80 19.15 0.20
CA TYR A 345 -2.40 17.82 -0.21
C TYR A 345 -3.30 17.26 -1.31
N SER A 346 -2.75 16.31 -2.07
CA SER A 346 -3.46 15.44 -3.00
C SER A 346 -3.22 13.99 -2.62
N VAL A 347 -4.25 13.15 -2.73
CA VAL A 347 -4.19 11.71 -2.44
C VAL A 347 -4.54 10.96 -3.72
N SER A 348 -3.70 10.01 -4.10
CA SER A 348 -3.86 9.20 -5.31
C SER A 348 -3.58 7.73 -5.03
N ILE A 349 -4.16 6.83 -5.82
CA ILE A 349 -3.91 5.38 -5.73
C ILE A 349 -3.17 4.91 -6.99
N LEU A 350 -2.08 4.17 -6.78
CA LEU A 350 -1.20 3.62 -7.81
C LEU A 350 -1.24 2.08 -7.81
N ASP A 351 -0.53 1.46 -8.77
CA ASP A 351 -0.34 0.00 -8.88
C ASP A 351 -1.66 -0.76 -9.01
N LEU A 352 -2.52 -0.31 -9.93
CA LEU A 352 -3.89 -0.81 -10.13
C LEU A 352 -4.06 -1.74 -11.33
N ASP A 353 -2.97 -2.32 -11.82
CA ASP A 353 -3.02 -3.32 -12.88
C ASP A 353 -3.75 -4.59 -12.39
N PRO A 354 -4.76 -5.08 -13.13
CA PRO A 354 -5.49 -6.27 -12.73
C PRO A 354 -4.56 -7.47 -12.55
N LYS A 355 -4.65 -8.15 -11.40
CA LYS A 355 -3.87 -9.38 -11.19
C LYS A 355 -4.24 -10.44 -12.24
N PRO A 356 -3.25 -11.12 -12.86
CA PRO A 356 -3.53 -12.10 -13.89
C PRO A 356 -4.22 -13.34 -13.31
N TYR A 357 -5.11 -13.94 -14.09
CA TYR A 357 -5.84 -15.15 -13.72
C TYR A 357 -4.89 -16.29 -13.33
N ASP A 358 -3.81 -16.48 -14.10
CA ASP A 358 -2.84 -17.56 -13.91
C ASP A 358 -1.98 -17.43 -12.64
N SER A 359 -2.07 -16.30 -11.94
CA SER A 359 -1.38 -16.12 -10.65
C SER A 359 -2.10 -16.78 -9.47
N ILE A 360 -3.39 -17.15 -9.61
CA ILE A 360 -4.20 -17.69 -8.52
C ILE A 360 -3.59 -18.98 -7.92
N PRO A 361 -3.13 -19.98 -8.70
CA PRO A 361 -2.44 -21.15 -8.15
C PRO A 361 -1.18 -20.80 -7.36
N HIS A 362 -0.43 -19.79 -7.80
CA HIS A 362 0.75 -19.31 -7.07
C HIS A 362 0.34 -18.68 -5.73
N GLN A 363 -0.70 -17.84 -5.71
CA GLN A 363 -1.20 -17.21 -4.48
C GLN A 363 -1.65 -18.23 -3.46
N SER A 364 -2.38 -19.27 -3.88
CA SER A 364 -2.77 -20.37 -2.99
C SER A 364 -1.57 -21.07 -2.37
N ARG A 365 -0.57 -21.45 -3.18
CA ARG A 365 0.65 -22.10 -2.66
C ARG A 365 1.43 -21.20 -1.70
N LEU A 366 1.52 -19.91 -2.03
CA LEU A 366 2.22 -18.93 -1.22
C LEU A 366 1.52 -18.72 0.13
N ASP A 367 0.19 -18.66 0.14
CA ASP A 367 -0.61 -18.56 1.36
C ASP A 367 -0.35 -19.74 2.30
N SER A 368 -0.46 -20.98 1.78
CA SER A 368 -0.18 -22.17 2.58
C SER A 368 1.25 -22.19 3.13
N LYS A 369 2.25 -21.78 2.34
CA LYS A 369 3.65 -21.70 2.81
C LYS A 369 3.79 -20.73 3.98
N ILE A 370 3.16 -19.56 3.89
CA ILE A 370 3.29 -18.53 4.92
C ILE A 370 2.56 -18.92 6.20
N VAL A 371 1.34 -19.43 6.10
CA VAL A 371 0.56 -19.86 7.27
C VAL A 371 1.26 -21.03 7.97
N ASN A 372 1.72 -22.04 7.22
CA ASN A 372 2.42 -23.18 7.80
C ASN A 372 3.75 -22.78 8.43
N HIS A 373 4.50 -21.87 7.81
CA HIS A 373 5.75 -21.37 8.39
C HIS A 373 5.48 -20.62 9.70
N TYR A 374 4.49 -19.71 9.70
CA TYR A 374 4.13 -18.94 10.89
C TYR A 374 3.77 -19.86 12.05
N LEU A 375 2.86 -20.82 11.83
CA LEU A 375 2.49 -21.83 12.84
C LEU A 375 3.71 -22.58 13.40
N ARG A 376 4.63 -23.04 12.54
CA ARG A 376 5.86 -23.74 12.99
C ARG A 376 6.79 -22.84 13.82
N SER A 377 6.85 -21.56 13.48
CA SER A 377 7.74 -20.59 14.14
C SER A 377 7.20 -20.04 15.46
N THR A 378 5.88 -20.06 15.69
CA THR A 378 5.25 -19.45 16.86
C THR A 378 4.57 -20.44 17.82
N LEU A 379 4.49 -21.73 17.48
CA LEU A 379 3.96 -22.75 18.40
C LEU A 379 4.95 -23.04 19.55
N PRO A 380 4.47 -23.24 20.81
CA PRO A 380 5.31 -23.32 22.01
C PRO A 380 6.41 -24.38 21.98
N ASN A 381 6.22 -25.51 21.30
CA ASN A 381 7.18 -26.62 21.29
C ASN A 381 8.51 -26.31 20.55
N ASN A 382 8.63 -25.16 19.87
CA ASN A 382 9.87 -24.74 19.19
C ASN A 382 10.53 -23.49 19.82
N GLN A 383 10.03 -23.00 20.96
CA GLN A 383 10.60 -21.80 21.60
C GLN A 383 12.03 -22.03 22.13
N GLU A 384 12.46 -23.27 22.40
CA GLU A 384 13.85 -23.56 22.78
C GLU A 384 14.84 -23.39 21.59
N LEU A 385 14.41 -23.63 20.35
CA LEU A 385 15.23 -23.43 19.15
C LEU A 385 15.15 -21.99 18.61
N ALA A 386 14.01 -21.32 18.76
CA ALA A 386 13.86 -19.92 18.35
C ALA A 386 14.76 -18.98 19.19
N ASN A 387 14.89 -19.24 20.49
CA ASN A 387 15.75 -18.45 21.37
C ASN A 387 17.25 -18.61 21.06
N GLN A 388 17.68 -19.72 20.45
CA GLN A 388 19.07 -19.87 19.98
C GLN A 388 19.31 -19.12 18.65
N SER A 389 18.32 -19.05 17.76
CA SER A 389 18.45 -18.29 16.50
C SER A 389 18.42 -16.77 16.66
N VAL A 390 17.84 -16.26 17.75
CA VAL A 390 17.82 -14.82 18.07
C VAL A 390 19.15 -14.36 18.69
N PHE A 391 19.97 -15.28 19.23
CA PHE A 391 21.23 -14.96 19.90
C PHE A 391 22.50 -15.28 19.08
N LEU A 392 22.41 -16.03 17.97
CA LEU A 392 23.58 -16.48 17.19
C LEU A 392 23.85 -15.66 15.91
N GLY A 393 23.28 -14.46 15.80
CA GLY A 393 23.53 -13.56 14.67
C GLY A 393 24.78 -12.69 14.78
N TRP A 394 25.57 -12.79 15.86
CA TRP A 394 26.65 -11.83 16.13
C TRP A 394 28.07 -12.22 15.69
N ASP A 395 28.31 -13.43 15.19
CA ASP A 395 29.65 -13.77 14.69
C ASP A 395 29.57 -14.67 13.45
N ARG A 396 29.50 -14.03 12.27
CA ARG A 396 30.13 -14.54 11.04
C ARG A 396 30.57 -13.37 10.18
N GLU A 397 31.85 -13.05 10.26
CA GLU A 397 32.59 -12.32 9.25
C GLU A 397 32.43 -13.01 7.88
N GLY A 398 32.26 -12.20 6.83
CA GLY A 398 32.41 -12.62 5.44
C GLY A 398 31.11 -12.82 4.66
N GLU A 399 30.50 -11.71 4.23
CA GLU A 399 30.23 -11.37 2.82
C GLU A 399 29.32 -10.14 2.76
N ASP A 400 29.93 -8.99 2.45
CA ASP A 400 29.27 -7.71 2.28
C ASP A 400 28.22 -7.77 1.17
N CYS A 401 26.94 -7.73 1.54
CA CYS A 401 25.86 -7.37 0.64
C CYS A 401 25.33 -5.98 1.02
N THR A 402 26.06 -4.95 0.60
CA THR A 402 25.69 -3.55 0.77
C THR A 402 24.74 -3.14 -0.35
N LEU A 403 23.45 -2.99 -0.05
CA LEU A 403 22.50 -2.30 -0.94
C LEU A 403 22.63 -0.79 -0.73
N VAL A 404 23.53 -0.18 -1.48
CA VAL A 404 23.67 1.28 -1.58
C VAL A 404 22.81 1.76 -2.75
N PHE A 405 21.89 2.68 -2.48
CA PHE A 405 21.41 3.59 -3.51
C PHE A 405 21.98 4.96 -3.20
N HIS A 406 22.77 5.45 -4.15
CA HIS A 406 23.35 6.78 -4.14
C HIS A 406 22.32 7.82 -4.64
N PRO A 407 22.44 9.07 -4.17
CA PRO A 407 21.66 10.21 -4.65
C PRO A 407 22.03 10.56 -6.10
N VAL A 408 21.10 11.20 -6.81
CA VAL A 408 21.34 11.84 -8.11
C VAL A 408 22.34 12.98 -7.95
#